data_AF-A0A536FE23-F1
#
_entry.id   AF-A0A536FE23-F1
#
_cell.length_a   1.000
_cell.length_b   1.000
_cell.length_c   1.000
_cell.angle_alpha   90.00
_cell.angle_beta   90.00
_cell.angle_gamma   90.00
#
_symmetry.space_group_name_H-M   'P 1'
#
loop_
_entity.id
_entity.type
_entity.pdbx_description
1 polymer ?
#
loop_
_entity_poly.entity_id
_entity_poly.type
_entity_poly.pdbx_seq_one_letter_code
_entity_poly.pdbx_strand_id
1 'polypeptide(L)'
;MALRAELYCYLCGHGLGEVLVPTSARRPSVEQLRTAYGNVRGREQPVWSDGGQPLCPRCGGQLFLEHSEHEVVRPADRRTLKRAS
;
A
#
# COMPACT_ATOMS: atom_id res chain seq x y z
N MET A 1 13.68 2.25 -1.90
CA MET A 1 13.07 1.11 -1.20
C MET A 1 11.60 1.01 -1.63
N ALA A 2 10.93 -0.09 -1.32
CA ALA A 2 9.50 -0.25 -1.55
C ALA A 2 8.87 -0.92 -0.35
N LEU A 3 7.61 -0.60 -0.08
CA LEU A 3 6.83 -1.15 1.01
C LEU A 3 5.58 -1.84 0.44
N ARG A 4 5.20 -2.96 1.03
CA ARG A 4 3.87 -3.55 0.82
C ARG A 4 2.85 -2.82 1.67
N ALA A 5 1.75 -2.42 1.04
CA ALA A 5 0.63 -1.77 1.71
C ALA A 5 -0.69 -2.33 1.17
N GLU A 6 -1.68 -2.43 2.05
CA GLU A 6 -3.06 -2.73 1.68
C GLU A 6 -4.02 -1.68 2.26
N LEU A 7 -5.03 -1.33 1.48
CA LEU A 7 -6.18 -0.55 1.93
C LEU A 7 -7.30 -1.49 2.35
N TYR A 8 -7.78 -1.31 3.57
CA TYR A 8 -8.83 -2.11 4.19
C TYR A 8 -9.96 -1.23 4.72
N CYS A 9 -11.19 -1.72 4.61
CA CYS A 9 -12.36 -1.06 5.15
C CYS A 9 -12.87 -1.80 6.39
N TYR A 10 -12.78 -1.15 7.54
CA TYR A 10 -13.33 -1.66 8.79
C TYR A 10 -14.87 -1.65 8.86
N LEU A 11 -15.55 -0.95 7.94
CA LEU A 11 -17.02 -0.92 7.93
C LEU A 11 -17.63 -2.20 7.35
N CYS A 12 -17.08 -2.73 6.26
CA CYS A 12 -17.59 -3.95 5.61
C CYS A 12 -16.59 -5.11 5.55
N GLY A 13 -15.40 -4.95 6.15
CA GLY A 13 -14.41 -6.00 6.34
C GLY A 13 -13.72 -6.48 5.07
N HIS A 14 -13.53 -5.61 4.06
CA HIS A 14 -12.86 -5.98 2.80
C HIS A 14 -11.53 -5.24 2.64
N GLY A 15 -10.53 -5.97 2.15
CA GLY A 15 -9.27 -5.43 1.65
C GLY A 15 -9.31 -5.27 0.13
N LEU A 16 -8.50 -4.34 -0.38
CA LEU A 16 -8.33 -4.12 -1.83
C LEU A 16 -7.13 -4.87 -2.42
N GLY A 17 -6.49 -5.71 -1.62
CA GLY A 17 -5.27 -6.41 -1.97
C GLY A 17 -4.03 -5.56 -1.82
N GLU A 18 -2.92 -6.23 -1.50
CA GLU A 18 -1.61 -5.60 -1.34
C GLU A 18 -1.08 -5.00 -2.66
N VAL A 19 -0.44 -3.85 -2.53
CA VAL A 19 0.31 -3.16 -3.59
C VAL A 19 1.75 -2.86 -3.15
N LEU A 20 2.67 -2.79 -4.10
CA LEU A 20 4.03 -2.32 -3.87
C LEU A 20 4.09 -0.80 -4.06
N VAL A 21 4.46 -0.09 -3.01
CA VAL A 21 4.55 1.37 -3.01
C VAL A 21 6.03 1.81 -2.97
N PRO A 22 6.54 2.46 -4.02
CA PRO A 22 7.88 3.05 -4.00
C PRO A 22 7.93 4.18 -2.99
N THR A 23 8.64 3.98 -1.88
CA THR A 23 8.81 5.00 -0.83
C THR A 23 10.09 4.75 -0.02
N SER A 24 10.68 5.82 0.49
CA SER A 24 11.74 5.79 1.51
C SER A 24 11.22 6.06 2.92
N ALA A 25 9.94 6.44 3.04
CA ALA A 25 9.30 6.69 4.33
C ALA A 25 8.75 5.40 4.94
N ARG A 26 8.60 5.38 6.28
CA ARG A 26 7.96 4.26 6.99
C ARG A 26 6.50 4.06 6.64
N ARG A 27 5.82 5.12 6.18
CA ARG A 27 4.41 5.10 5.76
C ARG A 27 4.28 5.78 4.39
N PRO A 28 3.58 5.17 3.43
CA PRO A 28 3.38 5.77 2.13
C PRO A 28 2.41 6.95 2.23
N SER A 29 2.64 7.98 1.41
CA SER A 29 1.70 9.08 1.26
C SER A 29 0.46 8.65 0.47
N VAL A 30 -0.60 9.46 0.58
CA VAL A 30 -1.84 9.26 -0.18
C VAL A 30 -1.58 9.25 -1.69
N GLU A 31 -0.77 10.18 -2.21
CA GLU A 31 -0.46 10.23 -3.64
C GLU A 31 0.34 9.00 -4.11
N GLN A 32 1.24 8.48 -3.26
CA GLN A 32 1.97 7.25 -3.55
C GLN A 32 1.02 6.04 -3.62
N LEU A 33 0.03 5.96 -2.72
CA LEU A 33 -0.99 4.92 -2.75
C LEU A 33 -1.88 5.05 -3.98
N ARG A 34 -2.33 6.27 -4.31
CA ARG A 34 -3.12 6.53 -5.51
C ARG A 34 -2.40 6.08 -6.77
N THR A 35 -1.12 6.40 -6.88
CA THR A 35 -0.28 5.95 -8.00
C THR A 35 -0.14 4.43 -8.02
N ALA A 36 0.13 3.80 -6.87
CA ALA A 36 0.32 2.36 -6.78
C ALA A 36 -0.94 1.58 -7.17
N TYR A 37 -2.11 1.96 -6.64
CA TYR A 37 -3.39 1.32 -6.98
C TYR A 37 -3.79 1.57 -8.44
N GLY A 38 -3.51 2.75 -9.01
CA GLY A 38 -3.79 3.04 -10.41
C GLY A 38 -2.98 2.20 -11.41
N ASN A 39 -1.85 1.65 -10.98
CA ASN A 39 -1.00 0.77 -11.80
C ASN A 39 -1.45 -0.70 -11.77
N VAL A 40 -2.32 -1.09 -10.84
CA VAL A 40 -2.83 -2.46 -10.74
C VAL A 40 -4.12 -2.58 -11.56
N ARG A 41 -4.22 -3.63 -12.38
CA ARG A 41 -5.39 -3.90 -13.24
C ARG A 41 -6.14 -5.13 -12.76
N GLY A 42 -7.44 -5.18 -13.02
CA GLY A 42 -8.29 -6.35 -12.75
C GLY A 42 -8.59 -6.63 -11.27
N ARG A 43 -8.38 -5.65 -10.39
CA ARG A 43 -8.74 -5.71 -8.96
C ARG A 43 -9.71 -4.59 -8.62
N GLU A 44 -10.42 -4.75 -7.51
CA GLU A 44 -11.18 -3.65 -6.93
C GLU A 44 -10.24 -2.48 -6.60
N GLN A 45 -10.64 -1.27 -6.97
CA GLN A 45 -9.85 -0.07 -6.78
C GLN A 45 -10.52 0.85 -5.76
N PRO A 46 -9.74 1.59 -4.97
CA PRO A 46 -10.29 2.59 -4.08
C PRO A 46 -10.95 3.71 -4.90
N VAL A 47 -12.06 4.23 -4.40
CA VAL A 47 -12.64 5.50 -4.87
C VAL A 47 -11.93 6.63 -4.12
N TRP A 48 -11.51 7.68 -4.82
CA TRP A 48 -10.83 8.81 -4.18
C TRP A 48 -11.82 9.96 -3.99
N SER A 49 -11.95 10.47 -2.77
CA SER A 49 -12.72 11.70 -2.51
C SER A 49 -11.98 12.94 -3.04
N ASP A 50 -12.68 14.07 -3.13
CA ASP A 50 -12.08 15.36 -3.52
C ASP A 50 -10.95 15.79 -2.57
N GLY A 51 -11.03 15.39 -1.29
CA GLY A 51 -9.97 15.59 -0.29
C GLY A 51 -8.82 14.59 -0.38
N GLY A 52 -8.81 13.71 -1.39
CA GLY A 52 -7.79 12.68 -1.58
C GLY A 52 -7.93 11.46 -0.66
N GLN A 53 -9.02 11.33 0.08
CA GLN A 53 -9.22 10.20 0.98
C GLN A 53 -9.64 8.95 0.21
N PRO A 54 -9.04 7.78 0.47
CA PRO A 54 -9.47 6.53 -0.16
C PRO A 54 -10.77 6.04 0.49
N LEU A 55 -11.73 5.68 -0.34
CA LEU A 55 -13.05 5.17 0.01
C LEU A 55 -13.27 3.78 -0.58
N CYS A 56 -14.00 2.97 0.17
CA CYS A 56 -14.38 1.62 -0.20
C CYS A 56 -15.28 1.65 -1.44
N PRO A 57 -14.96 0.89 -2.50
CA PRO A 57 -15.81 0.81 -3.70
C PRO A 57 -17.13 0.06 -3.45
N ARG A 58 -17.25 -0.71 -2.36
CA ARG A 58 -18.45 -1.51 -2.02
C ARG A 58 -19.48 -0.76 -1.17
N CYS A 59 -19.05 -0.01 -0.15
CA CYS A 59 -19.94 0.61 0.84
C CYS A 59 -19.69 2.12 1.05
N GLY A 60 -18.70 2.72 0.37
CA GLY A 60 -18.35 4.13 0.53
C GLY A 60 -17.65 4.49 1.84
N GLY A 61 -17.44 3.53 2.75
CA GLY A 61 -16.71 3.74 4.00
C GLY A 61 -15.24 4.11 3.77
N GLN A 62 -14.65 4.85 4.70
CA GLN A 62 -13.23 5.20 4.64
C GLN A 62 -12.34 3.94 4.63
N LEU A 63 -11.34 3.94 3.76
CA LEU A 63 -10.28 2.95 3.74
C LEU A 63 -9.11 3.40 4.60
N PHE A 64 -8.48 2.43 5.25
CA PHE A 64 -7.34 2.62 6.12
C PHE A 64 -6.19 1.74 5.62
N LEU A 65 -4.97 2.20 5.89
CA LEU A 65 -3.78 1.36 5.68
C LEU A 65 -3.79 0.25 6.72
N GLU A 66 -4.13 -0.96 6.30
CA GLU A 66 -3.97 -2.17 7.09
C GLU A 66 -2.63 -2.79 6.71
N HIS A 67 -1.71 -2.77 7.66
CA HIS A 67 -0.36 -3.32 7.58
C HIS A 67 0.60 -2.55 6.66
N SER A 68 1.51 -1.81 7.29
CA SER A 68 2.77 -1.37 6.67
C SER A 68 3.90 -2.21 7.25
N GLU A 69 3.84 -3.52 7.06
CA GLU A 69 4.89 -4.42 7.54
C GLU A 69 5.71 -4.93 6.37
N HIS A 70 7.02 -4.81 6.51
CA HIS A 70 8.10 -5.26 5.63
C HIS A 70 8.56 -4.22 4.59
N GLU A 71 9.65 -3.56 4.94
CA GLU A 71 10.63 -3.10 3.96
C GLU A 71 10.96 -4.26 3.01
N VAL A 72 10.67 -4.07 1.72
CA VAL A 72 11.06 -5.05 0.69
C VAL A 72 12.54 -4.83 0.39
N VAL A 73 13.40 -5.54 1.14
CA VAL A 73 14.83 -5.61 0.83
C VAL A 73 14.99 -6.35 -0.50
N ARG A 74 15.55 -5.67 -1.50
CA ARG A 74 15.86 -6.31 -2.79
C ARG A 74 16.92 -7.41 -2.57
N PRO A 75 16.86 -8.56 -3.27
CA PRO A 75 17.86 -9.62 -3.12
C PRO A 75 19.30 -9.16 -3.36
N ALA A 76 19.50 -8.13 -4.20
CA ALA A 76 20.80 -7.54 -4.50
C ALA A 76 21.48 -6.91 -3.27
N ASP A 77 20.71 -6.33 -2.34
CA ASP A 77 21.23 -5.72 -1.10
C ASP A 77 21.55 -6.76 -0.01
N ARG A 78 21.07 -7.99 -0.16
CA ARG A 78 21.32 -9.09 0.80
C ARG A 78 22.77 -9.59 0.76
N ARG A 79 23.51 -9.30 -0.32
CA ARG A 79 24.93 -9.70 -0.46
C ARG A 79 25.87 -8.80 0.35
N THR A 80 25.42 -7.61 0.74
CA THR A 80 26.18 -6.65 1.56
C THR A 80 25.96 -6.87 3.06
N LEU A 81 24.89 -7.56 3.47
CA LEU A 81 24.51 -7.79 4.87
C LEU A 81 25.10 -9.06 5.50
N LYS A 82 25.93 -9.83 4.79
CA LYS A 82 26.67 -10.97 5.36
C LYS A 82 28.17 -10.65 5.47
N ARG A 83 28.51 -9.76 6.39
CA ARG A 83 29.83 -9.69 7.07
C ARG A 83 29.72 -8.74 8.27
N ALA A 84 29.05 -9.21 9.30
CA ALA A 84 29.31 -8.79 10.66
C ALA A 84 29.31 -10.08 11.50
N SER A 85 30.38 -10.24 12.27
CA SER A 85 30.94 -11.46 12.84
C SER A 85 30.02 -12.31 13.70
#